data_AF-X1GWV7-F1
#
_entry.id   AF-X1GWV7-F1
#
_cell.length_a   1.000
_cell.length_b   1.000
_cell.length_c   1.000
_cell.angle_alpha   90.00
_cell.angle_beta   90.00
_cell.angle_gamma   90.00
#
_symmetry.space_group_name_H-M   'P 1'
#
loop_
_entity.id
_entity.type
_entity.pdbx_description
1 polymer ?
#
loop_
_entity_poly.entity_id
_entity_poly.type
_entity_poly.pdbx_seq_one_letter_code
_entity_poly.pdbx_strand_id
1 'polypeptide(L)'
;MINEIRPIPYLKPQIIEAARNGKLVLFAGAGLSVGLGCPMWSQLAEKSVRILETLEDPDNRITHRVAEDLRNIKDPRRLMSISWPML
;
A
#
# COMPACT_ATOMS: atom_id res chain seq x y z
N MET A 1 -8.85 -26.38 14.58
CA MET A 1 -7.50 -26.38 13.97
C MET A 1 -7.66 -26.74 12.51
N ILE A 2 -7.36 -25.82 11.59
CA ILE A 2 -7.38 -26.09 10.15
C ILE A 2 -5.91 -26.28 9.73
N ASN A 3 -5.46 -27.53 9.64
CA ASN A 3 -4.20 -27.90 9.00
C ASN A 3 -4.49 -28.16 7.51
N GLU A 4 -4.87 -27.13 6.78
CA GLU A 4 -4.95 -27.20 5.32
C GLU A 4 -3.56 -26.89 4.76
N ILE A 5 -2.82 -27.94 4.38
CA ILE A 5 -1.68 -27.79 3.48
C ILE A 5 -2.26 -27.29 2.16
N ARG A 6 -2.10 -26.00 1.88
CA ARG A 6 -2.53 -25.44 0.61
C ARG A 6 -1.74 -26.14 -0.49
N PRO A 7 -2.40 -26.67 -1.53
CA PRO A 7 -1.68 -27.27 -2.65
C PRO A 7 -0.71 -26.25 -3.21
N ILE A 8 0.54 -26.66 -3.43
CA ILE A 8 1.52 -25.83 -4.13
C ILE A 8 0.86 -25.44 -5.45
N PRO A 9 0.70 -24.14 -5.75
CA PRO A 9 0.05 -23.72 -6.98
C PRO A 9 0.81 -24.32 -8.16
N TYR A 10 0.11 -24.68 -9.22
CA TYR A 10 0.76 -25.11 -10.44
C TYR A 10 1.73 -24.01 -10.92
N LEU A 11 3.02 -24.33 -10.96
CA LEU A 11 4.05 -23.48 -11.52
C LEU A 11 4.39 -24.00 -12.92
N LYS A 12 4.47 -23.09 -13.87
CA LYS A 12 4.97 -23.41 -15.22
C LYS A 12 6.37 -24.04 -15.11
N PRO A 13 6.68 -25.12 -15.84
CA PRO A 13 7.99 -25.79 -15.75
C PRO A 13 9.19 -24.85 -15.91
N GLN A 14 9.05 -23.80 -16.72
CA GLN A 14 10.08 -22.80 -16.96
C GLN A 14 10.44 -22.00 -15.70
N ILE A 15 9.49 -21.77 -14.78
CA ILE A 15 9.75 -21.10 -13.50
C ILE A 15 10.60 -22.01 -12.60
N ILE A 16 10.27 -23.31 -12.57
CA ILE A 16 11.01 -24.32 -11.80
C ILE A 16 12.44 -24.46 -12.34
N GLU A 17 12.58 -24.53 -13.66
CA GLU A 17 13.87 -24.61 -14.33
C GLU A 17 14.73 -23.36 -14.08
N ALA A 18 14.15 -22.17 -14.22
CA ALA A 18 14.84 -20.91 -13.93
C ALA A 18 15.31 -20.84 -12.47
N ALA A 19 14.50 -21.31 -11.52
CA ALA A 19 14.87 -21.39 -10.10
C ALA A 19 16.05 -22.34 -9.89
N ARG A 20 15.98 -23.55 -10.45
CA ARG A 20 17.04 -24.58 -10.34
C ARG A 20 18.37 -24.14 -10.95
N ASN A 21 18.32 -23.39 -12.04
CA ASN A 21 19.51 -22.93 -12.77
C ASN A 21 20.05 -21.58 -12.25
N GLY A 22 19.51 -21.03 -11.15
CA GLY A 22 19.94 -19.74 -10.62
C GLY A 22 19.64 -18.54 -11.53
N LYS A 23 18.68 -18.68 -12.45
CA LYS A 23 18.27 -17.65 -13.43
C LYS A 23 16.96 -16.96 -13.07
N LEU A 24 16.29 -17.38 -11.99
CA LEU A 24 15.04 -16.78 -11.55
C LEU A 24 15.30 -15.43 -10.87
N VAL A 25 14.76 -14.36 -11.44
CA VAL A 25 14.74 -13.02 -10.82
C VAL A 25 13.32 -12.74 -10.32
N LEU A 26 13.20 -12.39 -9.03
CA LEU A 26 11.92 -12.05 -8.41
C LEU A 26 11.73 -10.53 -8.37
N PHE A 27 10.58 -10.06 -8.85
CA PHE A 27 10.16 -8.68 -8.67
C PHE A 27 9.08 -8.64 -7.59
N ALA A 28 9.40 -8.06 -6.44
CA ALA A 28 8.46 -7.87 -5.35
C ALA A 28 8.11 -6.38 -5.21
N GLY A 29 6.81 -6.09 -5.20
CA GLY A 29 6.29 -4.76 -4.87
C GLY A 29 5.69 -4.72 -3.47
N ALA A 30 5.36 -3.52 -2.99
CA ALA A 30 4.72 -3.31 -1.68
C ALA A 30 3.41 -4.08 -1.47
N GLY A 31 2.76 -4.54 -2.54
CA GLY A 31 1.58 -5.40 -2.44
C GLY A 31 1.85 -6.74 -1.73
N LEU A 32 3.08 -7.26 -1.80
CA LEU A 32 3.44 -8.53 -1.15
C LEU A 32 3.37 -8.44 0.38
N SER A 33 3.69 -7.27 0.95
CA SER A 33 3.71 -7.08 2.40
C SER A 33 2.33 -6.85 3.01
N VAL A 34 1.28 -6.64 2.20
CA VAL A 34 -0.11 -6.53 2.70
C VAL A 34 -0.52 -7.82 3.42
N GLY A 35 -0.10 -8.98 2.93
CA GLY A 35 -0.34 -10.27 3.59
C GLY A 35 0.37 -10.43 4.94
N LEU A 36 1.32 -9.55 5.25
CA LEU A 36 2.04 -9.48 6.54
C LEU A 36 1.46 -8.39 7.47
N GLY A 37 0.33 -7.78 7.09
CA GLY A 37 -0.31 -6.71 7.86
C GLY A 37 0.22 -5.31 7.55
N CYS A 38 1.06 -5.13 6.52
CA CYS A 38 1.46 -3.78 6.09
C CYS A 38 0.29 -3.06 5.39
N PRO A 39 0.20 -1.72 5.53
CA PRO A 39 -0.91 -0.97 4.97
C PRO A 39 -0.85 -0.90 3.44
N MET A 40 -2.03 -0.89 2.83
CA MET A 40 -2.23 -0.56 1.42
C MET A 40 -2.04 0.95 1.19
N TRP A 41 -1.79 1.33 -0.06
CA TRP A 41 -1.73 2.75 -0.47
C TRP A 41 -3.00 3.53 -0.09
N SER A 42 -4.19 2.93 -0.19
CA SER A 42 -5.45 3.54 0.25
C SER A 42 -5.47 3.84 1.75
N GLN A 43 -4.96 2.92 2.58
CA GLN A 43 -4.89 3.09 4.03
C GLN A 43 -3.86 4.15 4.41
N LEU A 44 -2.71 4.19 3.73
CA LEU A 44 -1.72 5.25 3.92
C LEU A 44 -2.29 6.62 3.53
N ALA A 45 -2.98 6.70 2.39
CA ALA A 45 -3.60 7.93 1.90
C ALA A 45 -4.64 8.48 2.88
N GLU A 46 -5.58 7.64 3.34
CA GLU A 46 -6.58 8.07 4.31
C GLU A 46 -5.93 8.50 5.64
N LYS A 47 -4.92 7.75 6.10
CA LYS A 47 -4.18 8.11 7.31
C LYS A 47 -3.50 9.47 7.17
N SER A 48 -2.90 9.77 6.01
CA SER A 48 -2.25 11.06 5.78
C SER A 48 -3.23 12.23 5.88
N VAL A 49 -4.42 12.12 5.26
CA VAL A 49 -5.46 13.16 5.33
C VAL A 49 -5.95 13.34 6.77
N ARG A 50 -6.18 12.22 7.48
CA ARG A 50 -6.58 12.26 8.89
C ARG A 50 -5.54 12.97 9.75
N ILE A 51 -4.24 12.70 9.55
CA ILE A 51 -3.18 13.37 10.33
C ILE A 51 -3.27 14.87 10.10
N LEU A 52 -3.29 15.33 8.84
CA LEU A 52 -3.38 16.74 8.47
C LEU A 52 -4.60 17.44 9.08
N GLU A 53 -5.74 16.76 9.15
CA GLU A 53 -6.99 17.28 9.72
C GLU A 53 -6.93 17.39 11.25
N THR A 54 -6.07 16.61 11.91
CA THR A 54 -5.94 16.53 13.37
C THR A 54 -4.67 17.17 13.93
N LEU A 55 -3.89 17.89 13.11
CA LEU A 55 -2.69 18.57 13.57
C LEU A 55 -3.00 19.56 14.71
N GLU A 56 -2.11 19.63 15.69
CA GLU A 56 -2.23 20.55 16.82
C GLU A 56 -1.96 22.00 16.40
N ASP A 57 -0.99 22.19 15.51
CA ASP A 57 -0.64 23.48 14.92
C ASP A 57 -1.75 23.94 13.95
N PRO A 58 -2.50 25.01 14.28
CA PRO A 58 -3.60 25.48 13.45
C PRO A 58 -3.14 26.05 12.10
N ASP A 59 -1.88 26.51 11.97
CA ASP A 59 -1.36 27.08 10.72
C ASP A 59 -1.02 25.99 9.70
N ASN A 60 -0.73 24.78 10.17
CA ASN A 60 -0.43 23.60 9.34
C ASN A 60 -1.62 22.62 9.23
N ARG A 61 -2.64 22.77 10.07
CA ARG A 61 -3.85 21.93 10.02
C ARG A 61 -4.74 22.29 8.83
N ILE A 62 -5.14 21.27 8.06
CA ILE A 62 -6.13 21.46 7.00
C ILE A 62 -7.56 21.53 7.57
N THR A 63 -8.43 22.29 6.90
CA THR A 63 -9.86 22.34 7.26
C THR A 63 -10.61 21.09 6.80
N HIS A 64 -11.77 20.82 7.41
CA HIS A 64 -12.65 19.72 7.00
C HIS A 64 -12.99 19.74 5.50
N ARG A 65 -13.23 20.93 4.94
CA ARG A 65 -13.54 21.09 3.51
C ARG A 65 -12.37 20.66 2.62
N VAL A 66 -11.14 21.04 2.97
CA VAL A 66 -9.93 20.62 2.26
C VAL A 66 -9.73 19.11 2.39
N ALA A 67 -9.99 18.55 3.59
CA ALA A 67 -9.92 17.10 3.81
C ALA A 67 -10.91 16.33 2.93
N GLU A 68 -12.15 16.80 2.78
CA GLU A 68 -13.13 16.22 1.85
C GLU A 68 -12.65 16.28 0.38
N ASP A 69 -12.12 17.43 -0.05
CA ASP A 69 -11.61 17.59 -1.41
C ASP A 69 -10.43 16.66 -1.69
N LEU A 70 -9.55 16.44 -0.70
CA LEU A 70 -8.49 15.44 -0.78
C LEU A 70 -9.05 14.01 -0.86
N ARG A 71 -10.04 13.65 -0.03
CA ARG A 71 -10.68 12.32 -0.04
C ARG A 71 -11.40 12.02 -1.36
N ASN A 72 -11.81 13.05 -2.12
CA ASN A 72 -12.39 12.89 -3.45
C ASN A 72 -11.38 12.45 -4.53
N ILE A 73 -10.07 12.50 -4.25
CA ILE A 73 -9.03 12.01 -5.15
C ILE A 73 -9.03 10.47 -5.13
N LYS A 74 -9.59 9.88 -6.20
CA LYS A 74 -9.77 8.41 -6.31
C LYS A 74 -8.48 7.59 -6.37
N ASP A 75 -7.38 8.18 -6.82
CA ASP A 75 -6.08 7.51 -6.88
C ASP A 75 -5.32 7.71 -5.56
N PRO A 76 -5.12 6.65 -4.74
CA PRO A 76 -4.43 6.78 -3.47
C PRO A 76 -2.98 7.24 -3.58
N ARG A 77 -2.29 6.91 -4.67
CA ARG A 77 -0.89 7.32 -4.87
C ARG A 77 -0.82 8.81 -5.19
N ARG A 78 -1.76 9.29 -6.00
CA ARG A 78 -1.90 10.72 -6.29
C ARG A 78 -2.27 11.49 -5.02
N LEU A 79 -3.23 11.00 -4.24
CA LEU A 79 -3.59 11.58 -2.96
C LEU A 79 -2.36 11.67 -2.04
N MET A 80 -1.62 10.57 -1.87
CA MET A 80 -0.37 10.56 -1.10
C MET A 80 0.67 11.55 -1.61
N SER A 81 0.85 11.68 -2.93
CA SER A 81 1.83 12.63 -3.47
C SER A 81 1.49 14.10 -3.17
N ILE A 82 0.23 14.39 -2.89
CA ILE A 82 -0.27 15.73 -2.55
C ILE A 82 -0.26 15.94 -1.02
N SER A 83 -0.71 14.95 -0.25
CA SER A 83 -0.80 15.06 1.21
C SER A 83 0.56 14.91 1.89
N TRP A 84 1.49 14.15 1.31
CA TRP A 84 2.79 13.88 1.93
C TRP A 84 3.66 15.13 2.19
N PRO A 85 3.80 16.09 1.26
CA PRO A 85 4.56 17.30 1.51
C PRO A 85 3.92 18.26 2.53
N MET A 86 2.66 17.99 2.94
CA MET A 86 1.92 18.79 3.92
C MET A 86 2.07 18.23 5.35
N LEU A 87 2.56 16.99 5.50
CA LEU A 87 2.83 16.32 6.78
C LEU A 87 4.15 16.80 7.38
#